data_AF-A0A8T2NBV0-F1
#
_entry.id   AF-A0A8T2NBV0-F1
#
_cell.length_a   1.000
_cell.length_b   1.000
_cell.length_c   1.000
_cell.angle_alpha   90.00
_cell.angle_beta   90.00
_cell.angle_gamma   90.00
#
_symmetry.space_group_name_H-M   'P 1'
#
loop_
_entity.id
_entity.type
_entity.pdbx_description
1 polymer ?
#
loop_
_entity_poly.entity_id
_entity_poly.type
_entity_poly.pdbx_seq_one_letter_code
_entity_poly.pdbx_strand_id
1 'polypeptide(L)'
;MGAHLVKSYVTNTDTEPDPKKPPAFDPMLGFDERKERGPGLAWPGPAQVNKTGGNVRDYCAHHLLKLMKCKRDNWPNFLACKHERHDWDYCQHHDYIMRMKEFERERRLLMRKKRIEEAQAA
;
A
#
# COMPACT_ATOMS: atom_id res chain seq x y z
N MET A 1 12.79 -5.49 10.39
CA MET A 1 12.85 -4.67 9.17
C MET A 1 13.67 -3.40 9.42
N GLY A 2 15.00 -3.44 9.33
CA GLY A 2 15.84 -2.26 9.62
C GLY A 2 17.11 -2.11 8.78
N ALA A 3 17.53 -3.18 8.08
CA ALA A 3 18.74 -3.16 7.25
C ALA A 3 18.66 -2.18 6.06
N HIS A 4 17.46 -1.81 5.60
CA HIS A 4 17.28 -0.82 4.54
C HIS A 4 17.74 0.59 4.96
N LEU A 5 17.65 0.93 6.26
CA LEU A 5 18.11 2.23 6.78
C LEU A 5 19.64 2.35 6.73
N VAL A 6 20.35 1.29 7.13
CA VAL A 6 21.81 1.25 7.02
C VAL A 6 22.23 1.36 5.54
N LYS A 7 21.47 0.73 4.65
CA LYS A 7 21.74 0.81 3.20
C LYS A 7 21.50 2.21 2.65
N SER A 8 20.39 2.86 3.01
CA SER A 8 20.06 4.21 2.53
C SER A 8 21.02 5.27 3.04
N TYR A 9 21.49 5.16 4.29
CA TYR A 9 22.31 6.21 4.92
C TYR A 9 23.83 5.95 4.87
N VAL A 10 24.28 4.69 4.80
CA VAL A 10 25.71 4.35 4.98
C VAL A 10 26.31 3.72 3.73
N THR A 11 25.70 2.66 3.18
CA THR A 11 26.39 1.84 2.17
C THR A 11 26.07 2.24 0.73
N ASN A 12 24.78 2.41 0.38
CA ASN A 12 24.36 2.59 -1.01
C ASN A 12 23.22 3.61 -1.10
N THR A 13 23.59 4.89 -0.99
CA THR A 13 22.66 6.04 -1.05
C THR A 13 21.90 6.11 -2.36
N ASP A 14 22.56 5.87 -3.50
CA ASP A 14 21.93 6.14 -4.80
C ASP A 14 21.17 4.92 -5.38
N THR A 15 21.21 3.75 -4.73
CA THR A 15 20.37 2.60 -5.15
C THR A 15 19.05 2.49 -4.39
N GLU A 16 18.97 3.09 -3.20
CA GLU A 16 17.82 2.93 -2.32
C GLU A 16 16.78 4.04 -2.59
N PRO A 17 15.50 3.71 -2.76
CA PRO A 17 14.47 4.71 -3.02
C PRO A 17 14.10 5.48 -1.75
N ASP A 18 13.90 6.80 -1.89
CA ASP A 18 13.49 7.68 -0.79
C ASP A 18 11.97 7.56 -0.54
N PRO A 19 11.52 7.24 0.69
CA PRO A 19 10.10 7.04 0.98
C PRO A 19 9.25 8.33 0.92
N LYS A 20 9.89 9.51 0.96
CA LYS A 20 9.20 10.80 0.89
C LYS A 20 8.96 11.27 -0.55
N LYS A 21 9.71 10.74 -1.52
CA LYS A 21 9.61 11.16 -2.91
C LYS A 21 8.57 10.30 -3.63
N PRO A 22 7.86 10.87 -4.61
CA PRO A 22 7.00 10.07 -5.48
C PRO A 22 7.82 9.05 -6.29
N PRO A 23 7.17 8.01 -6.84
CA PRO A 23 7.83 7.02 -7.67
C PRO A 23 8.57 7.68 -8.84
N ALA A 24 9.88 7.42 -8.95
CA ALA A 24 10.73 8.02 -9.99
C ALA A 24 10.59 7.36 -11.38
N PHE A 25 9.94 6.20 -11.46
CA PHE A 25 9.77 5.43 -12.69
C PHE A 25 8.31 5.36 -13.08
N ASP A 26 8.06 5.30 -14.39
CA ASP A 26 6.71 5.10 -14.92
C ASP A 26 6.07 3.82 -14.33
N PRO A 27 4.85 3.93 -13.78
CA PRO A 27 3.97 2.81 -13.44
C PRO A 27 3.90 1.67 -14.46
N MET A 28 3.97 1.97 -15.76
CA MET A 28 3.84 0.98 -16.83
C MET A 28 5.17 0.32 -17.25
N LEU A 29 6.31 0.85 -16.78
CA LEU A 29 7.62 0.30 -17.13
C LEU A 29 7.77 -1.16 -16.66
N GLY A 30 7.85 -2.09 -17.61
CA GLY A 30 8.03 -3.53 -17.37
C GLY A 30 6.73 -4.31 -17.14
N PHE A 31 5.57 -3.73 -17.44
CA PHE A 31 4.29 -4.42 -17.46
C PHE A 31 3.67 -4.29 -18.86
N ASP A 32 3.30 -5.43 -19.47
CA ASP A 32 2.56 -5.42 -20.74
C ASP A 32 1.12 -4.92 -20.51
N GLU A 33 0.48 -5.40 -19.43
CA GLU A 33 -0.79 -4.89 -18.92
C GLU A 33 -0.74 -4.82 -17.38
N ARG A 34 -0.96 -3.63 -16.81
CA ARG A 34 -1.06 -3.46 -15.36
C ARG A 34 -2.53 -3.53 -14.96
N LYS A 35 -2.89 -4.50 -14.12
CA LYS A 35 -4.22 -4.52 -13.49
C LYS A 35 -4.39 -3.25 -12.66
N GLU A 36 -5.36 -2.42 -13.04
CA GLU A 36 -5.74 -1.26 -12.25
C GLU A 36 -6.08 -1.71 -10.83
N ARG A 37 -5.66 -0.92 -9.83
CA ARG A 37 -6.15 -1.13 -8.47
C ARG A 37 -7.62 -0.76 -8.52
N GLY A 38 -8.47 -1.78 -8.64
CA GLY A 38 -9.91 -1.58 -8.69
C GLY A 38 -10.30 -0.69 -7.52
N PRO A 39 -11.03 0.41 -7.73
CA PRO A 39 -11.59 1.15 -6.62
C PRO A 39 -12.42 0.13 -5.85
N GLY A 40 -11.96 -0.24 -4.65
CA GLY A 40 -12.65 -1.22 -3.82
C GLY A 40 -14.08 -0.72 -3.67
N LEU A 41 -15.02 -1.39 -4.36
CA LEU A 41 -16.42 -1.02 -4.58
C LEU A 41 -16.88 0.18 -3.74
N ALA A 42 -16.53 1.40 -4.17
CA ALA A 42 -17.02 2.63 -3.55
C ALA A 42 -18.32 3.04 -4.25
N TRP A 43 -19.25 2.09 -4.33
CA TRP A 43 -20.65 2.36 -4.64
C TRP A 43 -21.47 1.54 -3.64
N PRO A 44 -22.09 2.20 -2.64
CA PRO A 44 -23.01 3.31 -2.88
C PRO A 44 -22.65 4.62 -2.14
N GLY A 45 -22.47 5.69 -2.90
CA GLY A 45 -22.65 7.08 -2.46
C GLY A 45 -21.53 7.77 -1.62
N PRO A 46 -21.20 9.04 -1.91
CA PRO A 46 -20.20 9.82 -1.16
C PRO A 46 -20.62 10.15 0.29
N ALA A 47 -21.89 9.97 0.66
CA ALA A 47 -22.43 10.45 1.92
C ALA A 47 -22.01 9.63 3.17
N GLN A 48 -21.69 8.34 3.02
CA GLN A 48 -21.36 7.47 4.17
C GLN A 48 -19.87 7.45 4.52
N VAL A 49 -18.99 7.62 3.53
CA VAL A 49 -17.53 7.71 3.72
C VAL A 49 -17.12 9.07 4.30
N ASN A 50 -17.98 10.10 4.18
CA ASN A 50 -17.66 11.45 4.62
C ASN A 50 -17.55 11.64 6.15
N LYS A 51 -18.05 10.70 6.96
CA LYS A 51 -17.99 10.78 8.44
C LYS A 51 -16.80 10.06 9.06
N THR A 52 -15.99 9.33 8.28
CA THR A 52 -14.74 8.74 8.77
C THR A 52 -13.58 9.71 8.58
N GLY A 53 -12.61 9.69 9.50
CA GLY A 53 -11.40 10.52 9.41
C GLY A 53 -10.65 10.26 8.10
N GLY A 54 -9.94 11.27 7.59
CA GLY A 54 -9.28 11.20 6.26
C GLY A 54 -8.35 9.99 6.08
N ASN A 55 -7.65 9.58 7.15
CA ASN A 55 -6.74 8.43 7.16
C ASN A 55 -7.41 7.07 6.95
N VAL A 56 -8.75 7.04 6.98
CA VAL A 56 -9.54 5.81 6.97
C VAL A 56 -10.27 5.62 5.63
N ARG A 57 -10.09 6.58 4.71
CA ARG A 57 -10.70 6.57 3.36
C ARG A 57 -9.81 5.86 2.34
N ASP A 58 -9.31 4.69 2.70
CA ASP A 58 -8.50 3.83 1.83
C ASP A 58 -9.39 2.90 0.97
N TYR A 59 -8.77 2.16 0.04
CA TYR A 59 -9.42 1.09 -0.73
C TYR A 59 -10.14 0.06 0.16
N CYS A 60 -9.68 -0.09 1.40
CA CYS A 60 -10.21 -1.00 2.40
C CYS A 60 -11.45 -0.50 3.17
N ALA A 61 -11.92 0.72 2.92
CA ALA A 61 -12.98 1.36 3.72
C ALA A 61 -14.30 0.57 3.79
N HIS A 62 -14.58 -0.26 2.78
CA HIS A 62 -15.78 -1.11 2.72
C HIS A 62 -15.88 -2.12 3.87
N HIS A 63 -14.76 -2.70 4.31
CA HIS A 63 -14.76 -3.61 5.46
C HIS A 63 -14.99 -2.89 6.78
N LEU A 64 -14.48 -1.65 6.90
CA LEU A 64 -14.68 -0.85 8.09
C LEU A 64 -16.15 -0.47 8.29
N LEU A 65 -16.87 -0.13 7.21
CA LEU A 65 -18.29 0.18 7.28
C LEU A 65 -19.10 -1.02 7.80
N LYS A 66 -18.74 -2.24 7.40
CA LYS A 66 -19.35 -3.49 7.92
C LYS A 66 -19.08 -3.64 9.42
N LEU A 67 -17.82 -3.51 9.82
CA LEU A 67 -17.40 -3.57 11.23
C LEU A 67 -18.14 -2.56 12.12
N MET A 68 -18.30 -1.32 11.64
CA MET A 68 -19.03 -0.27 12.36
C MET A 68 -20.53 -0.57 12.45
N LYS A 69 -21.11 -1.19 11.41
CA LYS A 69 -22.51 -1.65 11.42
C LYS A 69 -22.69 -2.77 12.45
N CYS A 70 -21.86 -3.81 12.41
CA CYS A 70 -21.90 -4.92 13.35
C CYS A 70 -21.68 -4.50 14.81
N LYS A 71 -20.80 -3.52 15.07
CA LYS A 71 -20.65 -2.93 16.42
C LYS A 71 -21.91 -2.22 16.91
N ARG A 72 -22.67 -1.59 16.01
CA ARG A 72 -23.92 -0.91 16.34
C ARG A 72 -25.03 -1.91 16.64
N ASP A 73 -25.11 -2.97 15.85
CA ASP A 73 -26.20 -3.96 15.92
C ASP A 73 -26.02 -4.94 17.11
N ASN A 74 -24.78 -5.26 17.51
CA ASN A 74 -24.47 -6.26 18.54
C ASN A 74 -24.10 -5.68 19.92
N TRP A 75 -24.40 -4.42 20.22
CA TRP A 75 -24.17 -3.86 21.56
C TRP A 75 -25.11 -4.53 22.58
N PRO A 76 -24.65 -5.12 23.72
CA PRO A 76 -23.36 -4.96 24.44
C PRO A 76 -22.28 -6.04 24.18
N ASN A 77 -22.51 -6.98 23.26
CA ASN A 77 -21.61 -8.11 23.00
C ASN A 77 -20.42 -7.70 22.11
N PHE A 78 -19.35 -7.19 22.73
CA PHE A 78 -18.15 -6.72 22.01
C PHE A 78 -17.37 -7.81 21.24
N LEU A 79 -17.57 -9.09 21.58
CA LEU A 79 -16.82 -10.23 21.02
C LEU A 79 -17.45 -10.86 19.78
N ALA A 80 -18.69 -10.53 19.44
CA ALA A 80 -19.40 -11.13 18.30
C ALA A 80 -18.77 -10.73 16.94
N CYS A 81 -18.10 -9.58 16.89
CA CYS A 81 -17.65 -8.97 15.65
C CYS A 81 -16.17 -9.27 15.30
N LYS A 82 -15.73 -10.53 15.39
CA LYS A 82 -14.33 -10.91 15.10
C LYS A 82 -14.04 -11.13 13.62
N HIS A 83 -14.97 -11.74 12.88
CA HIS A 83 -14.79 -12.02 11.46
C HIS A 83 -14.61 -10.73 10.65
N GLU A 84 -15.47 -9.75 10.87
CA GLU A 84 -15.40 -8.48 10.14
C GLU A 84 -14.16 -7.64 10.50
N ARG A 85 -13.64 -7.79 11.72
CA ARG A 85 -12.33 -7.22 12.11
C ARG A 85 -11.21 -7.87 11.33
N HIS A 86 -11.18 -9.21 11.32
CA HIS A 86 -10.17 -9.96 10.58
C HIS A 86 -10.19 -9.62 9.08
N ASP A 87 -11.37 -9.48 8.47
CA ASP A 87 -11.48 -9.10 7.06
C ASP A 87 -10.88 -7.71 6.79
N TRP A 88 -11.13 -6.75 7.67
CA TRP A 88 -10.53 -5.42 7.58
C TRP A 88 -9.01 -5.46 7.75
N ASP A 89 -8.51 -6.15 8.79
CA ASP A 89 -7.08 -6.29 9.07
C ASP A 89 -6.35 -7.00 7.90
N TYR A 90 -6.97 -8.04 7.34
CA TYR A 90 -6.45 -8.79 6.20
C TYR A 90 -6.33 -7.91 4.96
N CYS A 91 -7.35 -7.11 4.69
CA CYS A 91 -7.35 -6.17 3.58
C CYS A 91 -6.29 -5.06 3.76
N GLN A 92 -6.12 -4.50 4.97
CA GLN A 92 -5.02 -3.57 5.26
C GLN A 92 -3.64 -4.21 5.10
N HIS A 93 -3.50 -5.48 5.48
CA HIS A 93 -2.28 -6.23 5.29
C HIS A 93 -1.93 -6.41 3.80
N HIS A 94 -2.93 -6.67 2.95
CA HIS A 94 -2.72 -6.70 1.50
C HIS A 94 -2.29 -5.34 0.95
N ASP A 95 -2.92 -4.25 1.38
CA ASP A 95 -2.51 -2.90 1.00
C ASP A 95 -1.05 -2.62 1.42
N TYR A 96 -0.64 -3.08 2.61
CA TYR A 96 0.74 -2.99 3.06
C TYR A 96 1.71 -3.79 2.19
N ILE A 97 1.37 -5.05 1.87
CA ILE A 97 2.18 -5.88 0.95
C ILE A 97 2.34 -5.20 -0.41
N MET A 98 1.27 -4.58 -0.94
CA MET A 98 1.34 -3.88 -2.22
C MET A 98 2.30 -2.70 -2.17
N ARG A 99 2.30 -1.90 -1.09
CA ARG A 99 3.27 -0.81 -0.90
C ARG A 99 4.71 -1.33 -0.79
N MET A 100 4.92 -2.46 -0.11
CA MET A 100 6.25 -3.08 -0.02
C MET A 100 6.76 -3.57 -1.39
N LYS A 101 5.87 -4.12 -2.23
CA LYS A 101 6.21 -4.51 -3.61
C LYS A 101 6.63 -3.31 -4.46
N GLU A 102 6.00 -2.15 -4.27
CA GLU A 102 6.36 -0.92 -4.98
C GLU A 102 7.73 -0.40 -4.57
N PHE A 103 8.03 -0.41 -3.26
CA PHE A 103 9.35 -0.06 -2.75
C PHE A 103 10.45 -0.96 -3.31
N GLU A 104 10.26 -2.28 -3.30
CA GLU A 104 11.24 -3.21 -3.87
C GLU A 104 11.39 -3.07 -5.39
N ARG A 105 10.29 -2.78 -6.11
CA ARG A 105 10.33 -2.54 -7.55
C ARG A 105 11.25 -1.37 -7.87
N GLU A 106 11.07 -0.23 -7.21
CA GLU A 106 11.90 0.95 -7.44
C GLU A 106 13.37 0.69 -7.14
N ARG A 107 13.65 0.04 -6.01
CA ARG A 107 15.00 -0.36 -5.63
C ARG A 107 15.68 -1.21 -6.71
N ARG A 108 14.97 -2.21 -7.27
CA ARG A 108 15.51 -3.06 -8.34
C ARG A 108 15.72 -2.29 -9.65
N LEU A 109 14.83 -1.35 -9.96
CA LEU A 109 14.97 -0.50 -11.14
C LEU A 109 16.16 0.47 -11.03
N LEU A 110 16.41 1.04 -9.85
CA LEU A 110 17.60 1.86 -9.57
C LEU A 110 18.88 1.02 -9.70
N MET A 111 18.92 -0.17 -9.11
CA MET A 111 20.07 -1.08 -9.28
C MET A 111 20.28 -1.52 -10.73
N ARG A 112 19.21 -1.62 -11.55
CA ARG A 112 19.34 -1.88 -12.98
C ARG A 112 19.90 -0.67 -13.72
N LYS A 113 19.45 0.55 -13.41
CA LYS A 113 19.99 1.80 -14.01
C LYS A 113 21.49 1.93 -13.76
N LYS A 114 21.93 1.77 -12.51
CA LYS A 114 23.36 1.82 -12.16
C LYS A 114 24.21 0.83 -12.97
N ARG A 115 23.76 -0.43 -13.08
CA ARG A 115 24.48 -1.44 -13.88
C ARG A 115 24.58 -1.08 -15.36
N ILE A 116 23.58 -0.41 -15.92
CA ILE A 116 23.60 0.03 -17.33
C ILE A 116 24.55 1.22 -17.48
N GLU A 117 24.54 2.17 -16.55
CA GLU A 117 25.44 3.33 -16.54
C GLU A 117 26.91 2.89 -16.41
N GLU A 118 27.20 1.94 -15.51
CA GLU A 118 28.53 1.34 -15.35
C GLU A 118 28.98 0.61 -16.63
N ALA A 119 28.09 -0.11 -17.30
CA ALA A 119 28.40 -0.81 -18.55
C ALA A 119 28.54 0.13 -19.75
N GLN A 120 27.93 1.31 -19.73
CA GLN A 120 28.09 2.35 -20.76
C GLN A 120 29.37 3.18 -20.54
N ALA A 121 29.85 3.26 -19.30
CA ALA A 121 31.07 3.97 -18.94
C ALA A 121 32.35 3.14 -19.12
N ALA A 122 32.23 1.82 -19.25
CA ALA A 122 33.32 0.87 -19.51
C ALA A 122 33.52 0.64 -21.02
#